data_AF-A0A9Q4C4W9-F1
#
_entry.id   AF-A0A9Q4C4W9-F1
#
_cell.length_a   1.000
_cell.length_b   1.000
_cell.length_c   1.000
_cell.angle_alpha   90.00
_cell.angle_beta   90.00
_cell.angle_gamma   90.00
#
_symmetry.space_group_name_H-M   'P 1'
#
loop_
_entity.id
_entity.type
_entity.pdbx_description
1 polymer ?
#
loop_
_entity_poly.entity_id
_entity_poly.type
_entity_poly.pdbx_seq_one_letter_code
_entity_poly.pdbx_strand_id
1 'polypeptide(L)'
;MTREHTLTSDKNVAVFHKKAKGSLFNDLSKKTELQRQFLSRLRDALRSKTPGRYVEKPYKGVENVSQFRAGDVMRGYCVFADEPESYNIFYFLEVTDHGYDRYPVAKYDRRAGEVIETVRGLSGEEEVEGYLEDRDAFDAGDVERLLGRI
;
A
#
# COMPACT_ATOMS: atom_id res chain seq x y z
N MET A 1 3.19 22.08 -25.91
CA MET A 1 1.80 22.00 -25.42
C MET A 1 1.86 21.93 -23.91
N THR A 2 1.59 23.05 -23.26
CA THR A 2 1.57 23.15 -21.80
C THR A 2 0.27 22.52 -21.32
N ARG A 3 0.35 21.36 -20.67
CA ARG A 3 -0.81 20.77 -20.01
C ARG A 3 -1.02 21.56 -18.73
N GLU A 4 -2.09 22.35 -18.69
CA GLU A 4 -2.60 22.88 -17.44
C GLU A 4 -3.08 21.69 -16.59
N HIS A 5 -2.31 21.36 -15.57
CA HIS A 5 -2.66 20.34 -14.60
C HIS A 5 -3.62 20.97 -13.59
N THR A 6 -4.91 20.63 -13.71
CA THR A 6 -5.92 20.93 -12.71
C THR A 6 -5.57 20.20 -11.40
N LEU A 7 -5.51 20.96 -10.30
CA LEU A 7 -5.18 20.58 -8.90
C LEU A 7 -6.05 19.46 -8.26
N THR A 8 -6.30 18.32 -8.91
CA THR A 8 -7.13 17.23 -8.33
C THR A 8 -6.73 15.80 -8.72
N SER A 9 -5.51 15.57 -9.22
CA SER A 9 -5.07 14.24 -9.68
C SER A 9 -4.08 13.58 -8.71
N ASP A 10 -4.51 13.27 -7.49
CA ASP A 10 -3.67 12.49 -6.57
C ASP A 10 -3.43 11.09 -7.19
N LYS A 11 -2.18 10.78 -7.50
CA LYS A 11 -1.77 9.48 -8.02
C LYS A 11 -1.73 8.50 -6.85
N ASN A 12 -2.39 7.35 -6.98
CA ASN A 12 -2.33 6.31 -5.96
C ASN A 12 -1.24 5.30 -6.32
N VAL A 13 -0.35 5.02 -5.37
CA VAL A 13 0.76 4.09 -5.55
C VAL A 13 0.88 3.14 -4.36
N ALA A 14 1.42 1.94 -4.62
CA ALA A 14 1.69 0.94 -3.61
C ALA A 14 3.18 0.63 -3.51
N VAL A 15 3.72 0.72 -2.31
CA VAL A 15 5.09 0.29 -1.99
C VAL A 15 5.02 -0.96 -1.14
N PHE A 16 5.81 -1.96 -1.49
CA PHE A 16 5.90 -3.21 -0.72
C PHE A 16 7.24 -3.28 -0.01
N HIS A 17 7.21 -3.29 1.32
CA HIS A 17 8.38 -3.64 2.10
C HIS A 17 8.86 -5.06 1.73
N LYS A 18 10.17 -5.35 1.87
CA LYS A 18 10.79 -6.65 1.56
C LYS A 18 9.99 -7.85 2.10
N LYS A 19 9.44 -7.72 3.30
CA LYS A 19 8.62 -8.76 3.93
C LYS A 19 7.29 -8.95 3.19
N ALA A 20 6.55 -7.87 2.94
CA ALA A 20 5.34 -7.89 2.11
C ALA A 20 5.59 -8.42 0.68
N LYS A 21 6.70 -8.01 0.02
CA LYS A 21 7.08 -8.57 -1.30
C LYS A 21 7.26 -10.09 -1.21
N GLY A 22 7.97 -10.56 -0.19
CA GLY A 22 8.16 -11.99 0.07
C GLY A 22 6.83 -12.73 0.23
N SER A 23 5.96 -12.26 1.12
CA SER A 23 4.67 -12.91 1.36
C SER A 23 3.78 -12.89 0.12
N LEU A 24 3.71 -11.76 -0.60
CA LEU A 24 2.83 -11.60 -1.77
C LEU A 24 3.31 -12.38 -3.00
N PHE A 25 4.61 -12.39 -3.29
CA PHE A 25 5.12 -12.95 -4.55
C PHE A 25 5.78 -14.33 -4.40
N ASN A 26 6.24 -14.71 -3.21
CA ASN A 26 6.86 -16.02 -2.98
C ASN A 26 5.93 -17.00 -2.25
N ASP A 27 5.28 -16.56 -1.18
CA ASP A 27 4.46 -17.46 -0.37
C ASP A 27 3.07 -17.64 -0.99
N LEU A 28 2.43 -16.53 -1.36
CA LEU A 28 1.08 -16.53 -1.94
C LEU A 28 1.03 -16.90 -3.42
N SER A 29 2.16 -16.94 -4.14
CA SER A 29 2.16 -17.44 -5.53
C SER A 29 1.79 -18.92 -5.61
N LYS A 30 1.91 -19.67 -4.51
CA LYS A 30 1.40 -21.04 -4.38
C LYS A 30 -0.13 -21.10 -4.15
N LYS A 31 -0.77 -19.95 -3.89
CA LYS A 31 -2.19 -19.76 -3.64
C LYS A 31 -2.73 -18.68 -4.60
N THR A 32 -2.63 -18.96 -5.89
CA THR A 32 -2.88 -18.00 -6.99
C THR A 32 -4.21 -17.25 -6.86
N GLU A 33 -5.30 -17.90 -6.42
CA GLU A 33 -6.59 -17.22 -6.22
C GLU A 33 -6.56 -16.16 -5.11
N LEU A 34 -5.88 -16.43 -4.00
CA LEU A 34 -5.72 -15.47 -2.90
C LEU A 34 -4.82 -14.30 -3.31
N GLN A 35 -3.75 -14.60 -4.05
CA GLN A 35 -2.88 -13.59 -4.63
C GLN A 35 -3.65 -12.70 -5.61
N ARG A 36 -4.43 -13.30 -6.53
CA ARG A 36 -5.29 -12.60 -7.48
C ARG A 36 -6.33 -11.75 -6.76
N GLN A 37 -6.95 -12.25 -5.70
CA GLN A 37 -7.91 -11.50 -4.89
C GLN A 37 -7.27 -10.25 -4.26
N PHE A 38 -6.09 -10.40 -3.67
CA PHE A 38 -5.35 -9.28 -3.08
C PHE A 38 -5.00 -8.22 -4.14
N LEU A 39 -4.39 -8.64 -5.25
CA LEU A 39 -3.97 -7.74 -6.32
C LEU A 39 -5.16 -7.06 -7.02
N SER A 40 -6.26 -7.78 -7.24
CA SER A 40 -7.49 -7.21 -7.81
C SER A 40 -8.04 -6.10 -6.91
N ARG A 41 -8.12 -6.36 -5.61
CA ARG A 41 -8.56 -5.35 -4.65
C ARG A 41 -7.61 -4.15 -4.58
N LEU A 42 -6.30 -4.39 -4.65
CA LEU A 42 -5.31 -3.33 -4.67
C LEU A 42 -5.44 -2.46 -5.92
N ARG A 43 -5.62 -3.06 -7.10
CA ARG A 43 -5.88 -2.32 -8.35
C ARG A 43 -7.08 -1.40 -8.19
N ASP A 44 -8.17 -1.88 -7.59
CA ASP A 44 -9.37 -1.06 -7.36
C ASP A 44 -9.10 0.10 -6.39
N ALA A 45 -8.27 -0.13 -5.36
CA ALA A 45 -7.82 0.92 -4.45
C ALA A 45 -6.98 1.98 -5.16
N LEU A 46 -6.04 1.56 -6.01
CA LEU A 46 -5.17 2.45 -6.77
C LEU A 46 -5.91 3.21 -7.88
N ARG A 47 -7.06 2.72 -8.35
CA ARG A 47 -7.93 3.46 -9.28
C ARG A 47 -8.97 4.33 -8.58
N SER A 48 -9.10 4.21 -7.26
CA SER A 48 -10.14 4.89 -6.49
C SER A 48 -9.85 6.38 -6.36
N LYS A 49 -10.90 7.20 -6.46
CA LYS A 49 -10.86 8.61 -6.03
C LYS A 49 -10.87 8.78 -4.50
N THR A 50 -11.12 7.69 -3.77
CA THR A 50 -11.18 7.66 -2.30
C THR A 50 -10.39 6.46 -1.77
N PRO A 51 -9.06 6.43 -1.99
CA PRO A 51 -8.20 5.28 -1.64
C PRO A 51 -8.23 4.97 -0.14
N GLY A 52 -8.35 5.98 0.74
CA GLY A 52 -8.41 5.79 2.19
C GLY A 52 -9.56 4.89 2.68
N ARG A 53 -10.63 4.70 1.89
CA ARG A 53 -11.74 3.77 2.24
C ARG A 53 -11.34 2.30 2.19
N TYR A 54 -10.20 1.97 1.59
CA TYR A 54 -9.71 0.61 1.49
C TYR A 54 -8.88 0.17 2.70
N VAL A 55 -8.61 1.08 3.62
CA VAL A 55 -7.86 0.81 4.84
C VAL A 55 -8.69 1.15 6.07
N GLU A 56 -8.50 0.39 7.13
CA GLU A 56 -9.14 0.60 8.43
C GLU A 56 -8.12 0.45 9.56
N LYS A 57 -8.42 1.01 10.75
CA LYS A 57 -7.56 0.79 11.92
C LYS A 57 -7.75 -0.63 12.44
N PRO A 58 -6.70 -1.46 12.52
CA PRO A 58 -6.83 -2.85 12.92
C PRO A 58 -7.19 -2.99 14.41
N TYR A 59 -6.62 -2.14 15.27
CA TYR A 59 -6.77 -2.22 16.72
C TYR A 59 -6.72 -0.84 17.37
N LYS A 60 -7.45 -0.67 18.48
CA LYS A 60 -7.31 0.51 19.34
C LYS A 60 -5.95 0.50 20.05
N GLY A 61 -5.23 1.63 19.98
CA GLY A 61 -3.88 1.78 20.54
C GLY A 61 -2.75 1.24 19.66
N VAL A 62 -3.03 0.93 18.40
CA VAL A 62 -2.04 0.86 17.31
C VAL A 62 -2.28 2.10 16.47
N GLU A 63 -1.30 3.00 16.44
CA GLU A 63 -1.53 4.36 15.93
C GLU A 63 -1.17 4.50 14.46
N ASN A 64 -0.09 3.87 14.01
CA ASN A 64 0.51 4.14 12.71
C ASN A 64 0.16 3.06 11.67
N VAL A 65 -0.19 1.85 12.10
CA VAL A 65 -0.60 0.78 11.18
C VAL A 65 -2.08 0.85 10.87
N SER A 66 -2.39 0.70 9.60
CA SER A 66 -3.71 0.43 9.06
C SER A 66 -3.77 -0.98 8.46
N GLN A 67 -4.98 -1.49 8.25
CA GLN A 67 -5.25 -2.78 7.64
C GLN A 67 -6.03 -2.59 6.35
N PHE A 68 -5.49 -3.16 5.27
CA PHE A 68 -6.12 -3.32 3.98
C PHE A 68 -6.76 -4.70 3.90
N ARG A 69 -8.06 -4.78 3.60
CA ARG A 69 -8.79 -6.05 3.46
C ARG A 69 -9.06 -6.38 2.00
N ALA A 70 -8.67 -7.58 1.61
CA ALA A 70 -9.01 -8.13 0.30
C ALA A 70 -9.80 -9.44 0.46
N GLY A 71 -11.09 -9.37 0.13
CA GLY A 71 -12.02 -10.46 0.43
C GLY A 71 -12.11 -10.77 1.93
N ASP A 72 -12.48 -12.01 2.23
CA ASP A 72 -12.77 -12.41 3.59
C ASP A 72 -11.51 -12.68 4.41
N VAL A 73 -10.45 -13.16 3.76
CA VAL A 73 -9.29 -13.74 4.47
C VAL A 73 -8.01 -12.93 4.32
N MET A 74 -7.77 -12.31 3.17
CA MET A 74 -6.51 -11.58 2.95
C MET A 74 -6.46 -10.27 3.72
N ARG A 75 -5.29 -10.01 4.32
CA ARG A 75 -4.98 -8.80 5.09
C ARG A 75 -3.63 -8.25 4.63
N GLY A 76 -3.59 -6.96 4.32
CA GLY A 76 -2.36 -6.18 4.15
C GLY A 76 -2.19 -5.23 5.32
N TYR A 77 -1.13 -5.37 6.11
CA TYR A 77 -0.81 -4.39 7.16
C TYR A 77 0.04 -3.30 6.54
N CYS A 78 -0.43 -2.06 6.56
CA CYS A 78 0.16 -0.97 5.79
C CYS A 78 0.12 0.37 6.53
N VAL A 79 0.93 1.30 6.05
CA VAL A 79 0.75 2.74 6.27
C VAL A 79 0.00 3.28 5.07
N PHE A 80 -0.99 4.12 5.30
CA PHE A 80 -1.61 4.92 4.25
C PHE A 80 -1.25 6.38 4.51
N ALA A 81 -0.63 7.02 3.54
CA ALA A 81 -0.22 8.42 3.61
C ALA A 81 -0.82 9.18 2.41
N ASP A 82 -1.64 10.17 2.72
CA ASP A 82 -2.31 11.10 1.78
C ASP A 82 -1.80 12.54 1.94
N GLU A 83 -0.74 12.72 2.73
CA GLU A 83 -0.13 14.00 3.03
C GLU A 83 0.87 14.49 1.96
N PRO A 84 1.62 13.63 1.24
CA PRO A 84 2.44 14.06 0.12
C PRO A 84 1.60 14.70 -0.99
N GLU A 85 2.02 15.85 -1.48
CA GLU A 85 1.30 16.55 -2.54
C GLU A 85 1.24 15.66 -3.80
N SER A 86 0.05 15.55 -4.40
CA SER A 86 -0.21 14.78 -5.62
C SER A 86 -0.08 13.24 -5.51
N TYR A 87 0.17 12.67 -4.31
CA TYR A 87 0.31 11.22 -4.15
C TYR A 87 -0.41 10.66 -2.92
N ASN A 88 -1.15 9.56 -3.12
CA ASN A 88 -1.60 8.69 -2.04
C ASN A 88 -0.76 7.42 -2.04
N ILE A 89 -0.10 7.11 -0.92
CA ILE A 89 0.86 6.01 -0.82
C ILE A 89 0.32 4.92 0.12
N PHE A 90 0.15 3.71 -0.41
CA PHE A 90 -0.04 2.49 0.37
C PHE A 90 1.31 1.82 0.61
N TYR A 91 1.86 1.92 1.81
CA TYR A 91 3.11 1.24 2.17
C TYR A 91 2.81 -0.07 2.92
N PHE A 92 2.87 -1.21 2.24
CA PHE A 92 2.62 -2.53 2.81
C PHE A 92 3.83 -3.06 3.57
N LEU A 93 3.66 -3.31 4.87
CA LEU A 93 4.65 -3.92 5.76
C LEU A 93 4.60 -5.44 5.67
N GLU A 94 3.40 -5.99 5.52
CA GLU A 94 3.11 -7.43 5.47
C GLU A 94 1.81 -7.70 4.68
N VAL A 95 1.77 -8.80 3.93
CA VAL A 95 0.54 -9.33 3.31
C VAL A 95 0.37 -10.77 3.76
N THR A 96 -0.82 -11.15 4.23
CA THR A 96 -1.08 -12.46 4.82
C THR A 96 -2.51 -12.92 4.57
N ASP A 97 -2.74 -14.23 4.58
CA ASP A 97 -4.04 -14.89 4.48
C ASP A 97 -4.63 -15.26 5.85
N HIS A 98 -4.06 -14.74 6.94
CA HIS A 98 -4.60 -14.86 8.28
C HIS A 98 -4.54 -13.52 9.00
N GLY A 99 -5.50 -13.26 9.89
CA GLY A 99 -5.42 -12.11 10.77
C GLY A 99 -4.35 -12.32 11.83
N TYR A 100 -3.41 -11.39 11.98
CA TYR A 100 -2.62 -11.29 13.19
C TYR A 100 -3.48 -10.74 14.33
N ASP A 101 -3.22 -11.20 15.54
CA ASP A 101 -3.70 -10.59 16.78
C ASP A 101 -2.94 -9.30 17.11
N ARG A 102 -3.28 -8.65 18.23
CA ARG A 102 -2.75 -7.31 18.58
C ARG A 102 -1.22 -7.29 18.73
N TYR A 103 -0.62 -8.38 19.21
CA TYR A 103 0.80 -8.41 19.60
C TYR A 103 1.78 -8.39 18.40
N PRO A 104 1.60 -9.19 17.33
CA PRO A 104 2.37 -9.06 16.11
C PRO A 104 2.18 -7.70 15.42
N VAL A 105 0.98 -7.13 15.48
CA VAL A 105 0.70 -5.82 14.86
C VAL A 105 1.43 -4.67 15.57
N ALA A 106 1.61 -4.74 16.89
CA ALA A 106 2.41 -3.76 17.62
C ALA A 106 3.87 -3.69 17.14
N LYS A 107 4.43 -4.80 16.62
CA LYS A 107 5.78 -4.78 16.01
C LYS A 107 5.81 -3.97 14.72
N TYR A 108 4.73 -4.00 13.95
CA TYR A 108 4.59 -3.20 12.74
C TYR A 108 4.36 -1.72 13.05
N ASP A 109 3.77 -1.41 14.21
CA ASP A 109 3.44 -0.03 14.61
C ASP A 109 4.66 0.90 14.72
N ARG A 110 5.75 0.41 15.33
CA ARG A 110 7.01 1.16 15.40
C ARG A 110 7.55 1.48 14.01
N ARG A 111 7.58 0.46 13.16
CA ARG A 111 8.08 0.59 11.79
C ARG A 111 7.18 1.48 10.93
N ALA A 112 5.87 1.39 11.13
CA ALA A 112 4.90 2.27 10.50
C ALA A 112 5.14 3.72 10.91
N GLY A 113 5.52 3.97 12.17
CA GLY A 113 5.95 5.29 12.64
C GLY A 113 7.15 5.84 11.86
N GLU A 114 8.20 5.05 11.68
CA GLU A 114 9.38 5.46 10.90
C GLU A 114 9.02 5.76 9.43
N VAL A 115 8.16 4.92 8.84
CA VAL A 115 7.68 5.11 7.46
C VAL A 115 6.83 6.37 7.33
N ILE A 116 5.90 6.61 8.26
CA ILE A 116 5.02 7.78 8.18
C ILE A 116 5.83 9.06 8.38
N GLU A 117 6.77 9.09 9.33
CA GLU A 117 7.66 10.25 9.52
C GLU A 117 8.51 10.52 8.28
N THR A 118 9.05 9.48 7.64
CA THR A 118 9.81 9.62 6.40
C THR A 118 8.95 10.20 5.29
N VAL A 119 7.76 9.62 5.05
CA VAL A 119 6.85 10.05 3.96
C VAL A 119 6.35 11.48 4.20
N ARG A 120 6.08 11.84 5.45
CA ARG A 120 5.67 13.20 5.85
C ARG A 120 6.77 14.24 5.70
N GLY A 121 8.03 13.82 5.79
CA GLY A 121 9.18 14.70 5.60
C GLY A 121 9.43 15.07 4.13
N LEU A 122 8.88 14.33 3.17
CA LEU A 122 9.06 14.57 1.75
C LEU A 122 8.35 15.87 1.35
N SER A 123 9.13 16.87 0.97
CA SER A 123 8.68 18.23 0.71
C SER A 123 8.92 18.57 -0.76
N GLY A 124 8.09 18.01 -1.64
CA GLY A 124 8.08 18.31 -3.07
C GLY A 124 7.89 17.09 -3.96
N GLU A 125 7.36 17.30 -5.15
CA GLU A 125 7.04 16.22 -6.10
C GLU A 125 8.28 15.38 -6.46
N GLU A 126 9.44 16.02 -6.69
CA GLU A 126 10.69 15.33 -7.03
C GLU A 126 11.19 14.40 -5.91
N GLU A 127 11.11 14.82 -4.65
CA GLU A 127 11.51 13.99 -3.50
C GLU A 127 10.58 12.80 -3.34
N VAL A 128 9.28 13.00 -3.57
CA VAL A 128 8.28 11.92 -3.54
C VAL A 128 8.53 10.93 -4.67
N GLU A 129 8.75 11.40 -5.89
CA GLU A 129 9.03 10.55 -7.04
C GLU A 129 10.31 9.74 -6.86
N GLY A 130 11.40 10.36 -6.39
CA GLY A 130 12.65 9.66 -6.07
C GLY A 130 12.45 8.60 -4.98
N TYR A 131 11.71 8.93 -3.91
CA TYR A 131 11.39 7.97 -2.85
C TYR A 131 10.62 6.75 -3.36
N LEU A 132 9.67 6.97 -4.28
CA LEU A 132 8.84 5.95 -4.89
C LEU A 132 9.63 5.07 -5.88
N GLU A 133 10.48 5.68 -6.70
CA GLU A 133 11.34 4.97 -7.65
C GLU A 133 12.32 4.05 -6.93
N ASP A 134 13.01 4.55 -5.90
CA ASP A 134 13.95 3.79 -5.07
C ASP A 134 13.34 2.53 -4.42
N ARG A 135 12.00 2.48 -4.32
CA ARG A 135 11.27 1.41 -3.64
C ARG A 135 10.47 0.51 -4.58
N ASP A 136 10.63 0.71 -5.89
CA ASP A 136 9.83 0.07 -6.94
C ASP A 136 8.33 0.23 -6.64
N ALA A 137 7.85 1.48 -6.50
CA ALA A 137 6.42 1.72 -6.30
C ALA A 137 5.59 1.19 -7.48
N PHE A 138 4.44 0.59 -7.17
CA PHE A 138 3.51 0.03 -8.13
C PHE A 138 2.33 0.98 -8.33
N ASP A 139 2.03 1.29 -9.58
CA ASP A 139 0.78 1.94 -9.95
C ASP A 139 -0.32 0.91 -10.30
N ALA A 140 -1.53 1.40 -10.61
CA ALA A 140 -2.64 0.52 -11.00
C ALA A 140 -2.35 -0.31 -12.27
N GLY A 141 -1.55 0.22 -13.21
CA GLY A 141 -1.13 -0.46 -14.42
C GLY A 141 -0.09 -1.56 -14.17
N ASP A 142 0.84 -1.35 -13.24
CA ASP A 142 1.75 -2.39 -12.77
C ASP A 142 0.98 -3.57 -12.18
N VAL A 143 0.02 -3.29 -11.31
CA VAL A 143 -0.82 -4.32 -10.68
C VAL A 143 -1.66 -5.07 -11.73
N GLU A 144 -2.16 -4.36 -12.75
CA GLU A 144 -2.88 -5.00 -13.86
C GLU A 144 -1.98 -5.92 -14.69
N ARG A 145 -0.73 -5.53 -14.95
CA ARG A 145 0.26 -6.40 -15.60
C ARG A 145 0.56 -7.64 -14.77
N LEU A 146 0.65 -7.51 -13.44
CA LEU A 146 0.84 -8.67 -12.54
C LEU A 146 -0.36 -9.61 -12.59
N LEU A 147 -1.58 -9.09 -12.56
CA LEU A 147 -2.81 -9.89 -12.65
C LEU A 147 -2.93 -10.68 -13.96
N GLY A 148 -2.41 -10.15 -15.07
CA GLY A 148 -2.38 -10.86 -16.35
C GLY A 148 -1.35 -11.98 -16.44
N ARG A 149 -0.43 -12.10 -15.47
CA ARG A 149 0.61 -13.14 -15.40
C ARG A 149 0.27 -14.29 -14.45
N ILE A 150 -0.77 -14.12 -13.62
CA ILE A 150 -1.34 -15.15 -12.74
C ILE A 150 -2.47 -15.83 -13.51
#